data_AF-A0A285SQM9-F1
#
_entry.id   AF-A0A285SQM9-F1
#
_cell.length_a   1.000
_cell.length_b   1.000
_cell.length_c   1.000
_cell.angle_alpha   90.00
_cell.angle_beta   90.00
_cell.angle_gamma   90.00
#
_symmetry.space_group_name_H-M   'P 1'
#
loop_
_entity.id
_entity.type
_entity.pdbx_description
1 polymer ?
#
loop_
_entity_poly.entity_id
_entity_poly.type
_entity_poly.pdbx_seq_one_letter_code
_entity_poly.pdbx_strand_id
1 'polypeptide(L)'
;MVAFFVFISANDVGINGAHQEGIYLNKKAWNLFFDEPIPPTGILDKQVKIHINDWKPFESRIVYYSSKKEFRITQFWTNTPFEKSEAVGTLLVFIPVSPQDYNVYLFNTDDEMEEFIDTFSLSLLNNFAIYRKEKGQEIAVEQTLEDIIGQVIEGMGNFPTTTEMSKLARSIYRKKMTPDKNLLKWVETEYTVFRMLEERIYKDQLSKPFRDIESLIEFANMALNRRKSRAGKSLENHLNYIFASANLPFENPGRTEGNKKPDFLFPSTKEYQNNHYPENKLIMLGAKTTCKDRWRQVLNEANRIPHKHLLTLQQGISKNQMDEMNEENLTLVVPKPLHRYYPKEYQDRLWTVEQFIQYAKVKCL
;
A
#
# COMPACT_ATOMS: atom_id res chain seq x y z
N MET A 1 5.40 -14.57 16.60
CA MET A 1 4.48 -13.43 16.76
C MET A 1 3.52 -13.47 15.60
N VAL A 2 2.23 -13.58 15.89
CA VAL A 2 1.16 -13.51 14.88
C VAL A 2 0.51 -12.16 15.03
N ALA A 3 0.32 -11.43 13.95
CA ALA A 3 -0.39 -10.16 13.94
C ALA A 3 -1.30 -10.14 12.72
N PHE A 4 -2.43 -9.46 12.86
CA PHE A 4 -3.32 -9.10 11.76
C PHE A 4 -3.21 -7.59 11.56
N PHE A 5 -3.14 -7.15 10.31
CA PHE A 5 -3.22 -5.74 10.00
C PHE A 5 -4.23 -5.51 8.89
N VAL A 6 -4.78 -4.30 8.81
CA VAL A 6 -5.77 -3.92 7.80
C VAL A 6 -5.74 -2.42 7.58
N PHE A 7 -5.85 -2.00 6.32
CA PHE A 7 -6.17 -0.61 6.01
C PHE A 7 -7.66 -0.38 6.21
N ILE A 8 -8.01 0.58 7.05
CA ILE A 8 -9.39 0.92 7.34
C ILE A 8 -10.03 1.52 6.10
N SER A 9 -11.05 0.85 5.59
CA SER A 9 -11.84 1.31 4.45
C SER A 9 -13.03 2.15 4.90
N ALA A 10 -13.63 2.89 3.96
CA ALA A 10 -14.90 3.58 4.20
C ALA A 10 -16.04 2.65 4.69
N ASN A 11 -15.98 1.35 4.37
CA ASN A 11 -16.95 0.37 4.84
C ASN A 11 -16.76 0.01 6.31
N ASP A 12 -15.52 0.02 6.79
CA ASP A 12 -15.19 -0.39 8.14
C ASP A 12 -15.73 0.60 9.18
N VAL A 13 -15.82 1.87 8.80
CA VAL A 13 -16.30 2.99 9.63
C VAL A 13 -17.77 3.37 9.34
N GLY A 14 -18.44 2.63 8.44
CA GLY A 14 -19.87 2.79 8.17
C GLY A 14 -20.28 4.00 7.31
N ILE A 15 -19.34 4.67 6.63
CA ILE A 15 -19.62 5.92 5.88
C ILE A 15 -20.04 5.71 4.41
N ASN A 16 -20.04 4.47 3.92
CA ASN A 16 -20.42 4.12 2.54
C ASN A 16 -21.90 3.68 2.39
N GLY A 17 -22.71 3.83 3.45
CA GLY A 17 -24.12 3.43 3.47
C GLY A 17 -24.35 1.92 3.60
N ALA A 18 -23.33 1.13 3.96
CA ALA A 18 -23.49 -0.30 4.23
C ALA A 18 -24.20 -0.54 5.58
N HIS A 19 -25.02 -1.60 5.66
CA HIS A 19 -25.79 -1.95 6.86
C HIS A 19 -24.95 -2.44 8.05
N GLN A 20 -23.65 -2.70 7.87
CA GLN A 20 -22.79 -3.27 8.92
C GLN A 20 -21.48 -2.49 9.03
N GLU A 21 -21.43 -1.66 10.07
CA GLU A 21 -20.22 -1.01 10.59
C GLU A 21 -19.34 -2.03 11.34
N GLY A 22 -18.02 -1.85 11.28
CA GLY A 22 -17.04 -2.71 11.94
C GLY A 22 -15.92 -3.14 11.00
N ILE A 23 -14.73 -3.30 11.54
CA ILE A 23 -13.50 -3.62 10.81
C ILE A 23 -13.63 -4.99 10.16
N TYR A 24 -13.48 -5.06 8.84
CA TYR A 24 -13.48 -6.31 8.10
C TYR A 24 -12.25 -7.16 8.41
N LEU A 25 -12.50 -8.45 8.64
CA LEU A 25 -11.50 -9.48 8.84
C LEU A 25 -11.51 -10.43 7.64
N ASN A 26 -10.34 -10.72 7.09
CA ASN A 26 -10.25 -11.76 6.07
C ASN A 26 -10.36 -13.15 6.71
N LYS A 27 -11.14 -14.05 6.10
CA LYS A 27 -11.28 -15.45 6.55
C LYS A 27 -9.96 -16.22 6.65
N LYS A 28 -8.92 -15.83 5.92
CA LYS A 28 -7.59 -16.44 6.11
C LYS A 28 -7.00 -16.17 7.50
N ALA A 29 -7.41 -15.07 8.15
CA ALA A 29 -7.05 -14.74 9.54
C ALA A 29 -7.93 -15.41 10.59
N TRP A 30 -8.81 -16.34 10.18
CA TRP A 30 -9.74 -17.02 11.08
C TRP A 30 -9.05 -17.60 12.32
N ASN A 31 -7.96 -18.33 12.13
CA ASN A 31 -7.20 -18.99 13.20
C ASN A 31 -6.46 -18.02 14.15
N LEU A 32 -6.53 -16.70 13.92
CA LEU A 32 -6.07 -15.71 14.90
C LEU A 32 -7.14 -15.41 15.95
N PHE A 33 -8.39 -15.70 15.63
CA PHE A 33 -9.56 -15.26 16.38
C PHE A 33 -10.47 -16.42 16.80
N PHE A 34 -10.52 -17.53 16.08
CA PHE A 34 -11.31 -18.70 16.45
C PHE A 34 -10.51 -19.97 16.22
N ASP A 35 -10.68 -20.93 17.12
CA ASP A 35 -10.12 -22.27 17.00
C ASP A 35 -11.13 -23.22 16.33
N GLU A 36 -12.43 -22.91 16.45
CA GLU A 36 -13.53 -23.64 15.82
C GLU A 36 -13.51 -23.44 14.31
N PRO A 37 -13.92 -24.42 13.49
CA PRO A 37 -14.05 -24.22 12.05
C PRO A 37 -15.10 -23.15 11.71
N ILE A 38 -14.96 -22.51 10.54
CA ILE A 38 -15.96 -21.55 10.05
C ILE A 38 -17.33 -22.25 9.98
N PRO A 39 -18.35 -21.75 10.71
CA PRO A 39 -19.65 -22.40 10.73
C PRO A 39 -20.33 -22.28 9.35
N PRO A 40 -21.05 -23.32 8.89
CA PRO A 40 -21.77 -23.28 7.61
C PRO A 40 -23.03 -22.40 7.69
N THR A 41 -23.62 -22.26 8.89
CA THR A 41 -24.87 -21.54 9.14
C THR A 41 -24.81 -20.82 10.50
N GLY A 42 -25.60 -19.76 10.64
CA GLY A 42 -25.71 -19.01 11.89
C GLY A 42 -24.64 -17.94 12.06
N ILE A 43 -24.45 -17.53 13.32
CA ILE A 43 -23.53 -16.49 13.75
C ILE A 43 -22.58 -17.12 14.77
N LEU A 44 -21.28 -16.91 14.59
CA LEU A 44 -20.28 -17.21 15.62
C LEU A 44 -19.64 -15.89 16.06
N ASP A 45 -19.60 -15.65 17.36
CA ASP A 45 -19.02 -14.45 17.91
C ASP A 45 -18.38 -14.69 19.28
N LYS A 46 -17.47 -13.78 19.65
CA LYS A 46 -16.91 -13.70 20.99
C LYS A 46 -16.60 -12.25 21.35
N GLN A 47 -16.68 -11.94 22.64
CA GLN A 47 -16.16 -10.69 23.17
C GLN A 47 -14.64 -10.80 23.34
N VAL A 48 -13.95 -9.70 23.06
CA VAL A 48 -12.51 -9.56 23.22
C VAL A 48 -12.17 -8.22 23.80
N LYS A 49 -11.13 -8.22 24.62
CA LYS A 49 -10.57 -7.03 25.22
C LYS A 49 -9.49 -6.43 24.31
N ILE A 50 -9.62 -5.13 24.07
CA ILE A 50 -8.73 -4.34 23.24
C ILE A 50 -7.91 -3.42 24.12
N HIS A 51 -6.60 -3.44 23.89
CA HIS A 51 -5.61 -2.60 24.56
C HIS A 51 -4.99 -1.66 23.53
N ILE A 52 -5.20 -0.35 23.69
CA ILE A 52 -4.59 0.70 22.89
C ILE A 52 -3.69 1.51 23.82
N ASN A 53 -2.52 1.93 23.33
CA ASN A 53 -1.63 2.80 24.10
C ASN A 53 -2.37 4.07 24.54
N ASP A 54 -2.12 4.49 25.78
CA ASP A 54 -2.66 5.72 26.37
C ASP A 54 -4.20 5.80 26.41
N TRP A 55 -4.89 4.66 26.34
CA TRP A 55 -6.33 4.56 26.50
C TRP A 55 -6.73 3.43 27.44
N LYS A 56 -7.90 3.56 28.06
CA LYS A 56 -8.45 2.49 28.91
C LYS A 56 -8.79 1.26 28.05
N PRO A 57 -8.49 0.04 28.51
CA PRO A 57 -8.93 -1.17 27.80
C PRO A 57 -10.46 -1.20 27.66
N PHE A 58 -10.94 -1.75 26.55
CA PHE A 58 -12.37 -1.83 26.25
C PHE A 58 -12.73 -3.12 25.52
N GLU A 59 -14.02 -3.48 25.56
CA GLU A 59 -14.53 -4.67 24.87
C GLU A 59 -14.89 -4.36 23.42
N SER A 60 -14.62 -5.32 22.54
CA SER A 60 -15.06 -5.37 21.15
C SER A 60 -15.58 -6.77 20.84
N ARG A 61 -16.41 -6.88 19.82
CA ARG A 61 -17.03 -8.15 19.43
C ARG A 61 -16.50 -8.62 18.09
N ILE A 62 -15.81 -9.74 18.10
CA ILE A 62 -15.43 -10.45 16.88
C ILE A 62 -16.61 -11.32 16.46
N VAL A 63 -17.07 -11.18 15.21
CA VAL A 63 -18.29 -11.85 14.73
C VAL A 63 -18.17 -12.29 13.28
N TYR A 64 -18.68 -13.49 13.00
CA TYR A 64 -18.86 -14.03 11.67
C TYR A 64 -20.34 -14.29 11.37
N TYR A 65 -20.82 -13.75 10.25
CA TYR A 65 -22.17 -13.94 9.74
C TYR A 65 -22.15 -14.90 8.55
N SER A 66 -22.59 -16.14 8.75
CA SER A 66 -22.58 -17.16 7.68
C SER A 66 -23.47 -16.77 6.49
N SER A 67 -24.60 -16.10 6.75
CA SER A 67 -25.55 -15.63 5.73
C SER A 67 -24.94 -14.63 4.76
N LYS A 68 -24.06 -13.75 5.25
CA LYS A 68 -23.37 -12.71 4.45
C LYS A 68 -21.97 -13.13 4.04
N LYS A 69 -21.45 -14.22 4.61
CA LYS A 69 -20.04 -14.63 4.54
C LYS A 69 -19.09 -13.52 5.01
N GLU A 70 -19.53 -12.69 5.94
CA GLU A 70 -18.77 -11.54 6.46
C GLU A 70 -18.17 -11.84 7.84
N PHE A 71 -16.90 -11.51 8.01
CA PHE A 71 -16.15 -11.65 9.26
C PHE A 71 -15.66 -10.27 9.71
N ARG A 72 -15.97 -9.85 10.94
CA ARG A 72 -15.75 -8.46 11.39
C ARG A 72 -15.38 -8.34 12.86
N ILE A 73 -14.76 -7.21 13.22
CA ILE A 73 -14.68 -6.68 14.58
C ILE A 73 -15.68 -5.52 14.68
N THR A 74 -16.68 -5.70 15.53
CA THR A 74 -17.75 -4.74 15.81
C THR A 74 -17.57 -4.14 17.20
N GLN A 75 -18.29 -3.05 17.50
CA GLN A 75 -18.18 -2.30 18.77
C GLN A 75 -16.81 -1.63 19.01
N PHE A 76 -15.87 -1.76 18.07
CA PHE A 76 -14.56 -1.11 18.14
C PHE A 76 -14.67 0.41 18.13
N TRP A 77 -15.34 0.98 17.12
CA TRP A 77 -15.46 2.43 16.94
C TRP A 77 -16.25 3.13 18.04
N THR A 78 -17.11 2.41 18.77
CA THR A 78 -17.90 2.96 19.88
C THR A 78 -17.04 3.25 21.11
N ASN A 79 -15.96 2.49 21.29
CA ASN A 79 -15.19 2.47 22.53
C ASN A 79 -13.74 3.01 22.39
N THR A 80 -13.33 3.22 21.14
CA THR A 80 -12.00 3.70 20.77
C THR A 80 -11.87 5.22 20.95
N PRO A 81 -10.67 5.78 21.22
CA PRO A 81 -10.49 7.22 21.32
C PRO A 81 -10.46 7.94 19.97
N PHE A 82 -10.43 7.20 18.86
CA PHE A 82 -10.25 7.76 17.52
C PHE A 82 -11.58 8.14 16.87
N GLU A 83 -11.58 9.28 16.19
CA GLU A 83 -12.69 9.68 15.33
C GLU A 83 -12.76 8.75 14.11
N LYS A 84 -13.88 8.03 13.96
CA LYS A 84 -13.99 6.96 12.97
C LYS A 84 -13.96 7.50 11.54
N SER A 85 -14.50 8.69 11.27
CA SER A 85 -14.48 9.26 9.91
C SER A 85 -13.06 9.56 9.42
N GLU A 86 -12.15 9.92 10.33
CA GLU A 86 -10.74 10.23 10.02
C GLU A 86 -9.84 8.98 9.97
N ALA A 87 -10.33 7.85 10.46
CA ALA A 87 -9.58 6.60 10.46
C ALA A 87 -9.49 5.94 9.07
N VAL A 88 -10.20 6.44 8.04
CA VAL A 88 -10.11 5.88 6.68
C VAL A 88 -8.67 6.01 6.15
N GLY A 89 -8.16 4.93 5.57
CA GLY A 89 -6.80 4.82 5.06
C GLY A 89 -5.74 4.56 6.14
N THR A 90 -6.09 4.56 7.43
CA THR A 90 -5.18 4.23 8.54
C THR A 90 -4.81 2.75 8.50
N LEU A 91 -3.56 2.42 8.82
CA LEU A 91 -3.14 1.04 9.06
C LEU A 91 -3.43 0.65 10.51
N LEU A 92 -4.34 -0.31 10.69
CA LEU A 92 -4.71 -0.88 11.98
C LEU A 92 -4.01 -2.22 12.18
N VAL A 93 -3.39 -2.45 13.34
CA VAL A 93 -2.66 -3.69 13.67
C VAL A 93 -3.18 -4.29 14.96
N PHE A 94 -3.58 -5.57 14.91
CA PHE A 94 -4.00 -6.40 16.04
C PHE A 94 -2.93 -7.44 16.36
N ILE A 95 -2.48 -7.45 17.62
CA ILE A 95 -1.51 -8.39 18.15
C ILE A 95 -2.18 -9.15 19.31
N PRO A 96 -2.40 -10.47 19.21
CA PRO A 96 -2.96 -11.27 20.28
C PRO A 96 -1.98 -11.33 21.45
N VAL A 97 -2.48 -11.03 22.65
CA VAL A 97 -1.80 -11.26 23.92
C VAL A 97 -2.29 -12.58 24.51
N SER A 98 -3.59 -12.84 24.40
CA SER A 98 -4.27 -14.08 24.78
C SER A 98 -5.36 -14.39 23.73
N PRO A 99 -6.07 -15.54 23.83
CA PRO A 99 -7.23 -15.81 22.98
C PRO A 99 -8.34 -14.76 23.06
N GLN A 100 -8.39 -13.94 24.12
CA GLN A 100 -9.43 -12.92 24.33
C GLN A 100 -8.86 -11.50 24.49
N ASP A 101 -7.54 -11.31 24.51
CA ASP A 101 -6.90 -10.01 24.71
C ASP A 101 -6.01 -9.65 23.52
N TYR A 102 -6.15 -8.42 23.01
CA TYR A 102 -5.41 -7.94 21.84
C TYR A 102 -4.82 -6.56 22.11
N ASN A 103 -3.53 -6.39 21.86
CA ASN A 103 -2.91 -5.08 21.70
C ASN A 103 -3.21 -4.57 20.30
N VAL A 104 -3.63 -3.32 20.20
CA VAL A 104 -4.06 -2.68 18.97
C VAL A 104 -3.32 -1.36 18.76
N TYR A 105 -2.77 -1.19 17.57
CA TYR A 105 -2.06 0.01 17.14
C TYR A 105 -2.74 0.60 15.90
N LEU A 106 -2.98 1.90 15.89
CA LEU A 106 -3.42 2.66 14.71
C LEU A 106 -2.25 3.54 14.24
N PHE A 107 -1.72 3.26 13.05
CA PHE A 107 -0.74 4.12 12.39
C PHE A 107 -1.47 5.07 11.44
N ASN A 108 -1.50 6.35 11.82
CA ASN A 108 -2.33 7.36 11.17
C ASN A 108 -1.53 8.35 10.33
N THR A 109 -0.20 8.35 10.48
CA THR A 109 0.70 9.15 9.64
C THR A 109 1.31 8.29 8.56
N ASP A 110 1.62 8.89 7.41
CA ASP A 110 2.30 8.19 6.31
C ASP A 110 3.66 7.63 6.75
N ASP A 111 4.40 8.34 7.60
CA ASP A 111 5.72 7.91 8.08
C ASP A 111 5.63 6.64 8.92
N GLU A 112 4.68 6.58 9.86
CA GLU A 112 4.45 5.37 10.66
C GLU A 112 3.99 4.20 9.78
N MET A 113 3.08 4.47 8.83
CA MET A 113 2.57 3.44 7.91
C MET A 113 3.69 2.88 7.05
N GLU A 114 4.44 3.73 6.35
CA GLU A 114 5.56 3.31 5.50
C GLU A 114 6.65 2.62 6.31
N GLU A 115 7.00 3.15 7.50
CA GLU A 115 7.96 2.49 8.37
C GLU A 115 7.50 1.08 8.76
N PHE A 116 6.24 0.89 9.14
CA PHE A 116 5.72 -0.42 9.48
C PHE A 116 5.69 -1.35 8.26
N ILE A 117 5.17 -0.89 7.12
CA ILE A 117 5.10 -1.65 5.86
C ILE A 117 6.50 -2.08 5.42
N ASP A 118 7.47 -1.19 5.47
CA ASP A 118 8.84 -1.49 5.05
C ASP A 118 9.53 -2.40 6.05
N THR A 119 9.41 -2.10 7.35
CA THR A 119 10.02 -2.89 8.43
C THR A 119 9.56 -4.32 8.40
N PHE A 120 8.27 -4.58 8.24
CA PHE A 120 7.76 -5.95 8.15
C PHE A 120 7.84 -6.50 6.73
N SER A 121 8.07 -5.66 5.73
CA SER A 121 7.87 -5.97 4.32
C SER A 121 6.44 -6.44 4.11
N LEU A 122 5.48 -5.51 4.02
CA LEU A 122 4.08 -5.80 3.73
C LEU A 122 3.73 -5.44 2.28
N SER A 123 2.77 -6.17 1.71
CA SER A 123 2.14 -5.77 0.45
C SER A 123 0.99 -4.81 0.76
N LEU A 124 1.06 -3.59 0.18
CA LEU A 124 -0.01 -2.58 0.25
C LEU A 124 -1.34 -3.03 -0.37
N LEU A 125 -1.31 -4.09 -1.17
CA LEU A 125 -2.46 -4.57 -1.95
C LEU A 125 -3.22 -5.70 -1.26
N ASN A 126 -2.59 -6.31 -0.26
CA ASN A 126 -3.22 -7.32 0.57
C ASN A 126 -3.65 -6.66 1.87
N ASN A 127 -4.96 -6.57 2.08
CA ASN A 127 -5.57 -5.94 3.26
C ASN A 127 -5.31 -6.69 4.58
N PHE A 128 -4.44 -7.70 4.58
CA PHE A 128 -4.00 -8.47 5.73
C PHE A 128 -2.82 -9.36 5.34
N ALA A 129 -1.92 -9.60 6.29
CA ALA A 129 -1.04 -10.76 6.29
C ALA A 129 -0.91 -11.28 7.72
N ILE A 130 -0.58 -12.57 7.83
CA ILE A 130 -0.43 -13.27 9.09
C ILE A 130 1.04 -13.66 9.17
N TYR A 131 1.78 -13.06 10.10
CA TYR A 131 3.12 -13.56 10.41
C TYR A 131 2.99 -14.83 11.21
N ARG A 132 3.30 -15.99 10.63
CA ARG A 132 3.43 -17.22 11.40
C ARG A 132 4.88 -17.67 11.29
N LYS A 133 5.57 -17.77 12.43
CA LYS A 133 6.92 -18.36 12.49
C LYS A 133 6.78 -19.87 12.57
N GLU A 134 6.21 -20.51 11.54
CA GLU A 134 6.14 -21.97 11.45
C GLU A 134 6.49 -22.43 10.04
N LYS A 135 7.42 -23.39 9.96
CA LYS A 135 7.80 -24.10 8.74
C LYS A 135 6.74 -25.16 8.42
N GLY A 136 6.31 -25.18 7.17
CA GLY A 136 5.87 -26.41 6.48
C GLY A 136 4.37 -26.62 6.33
N GLN A 137 3.91 -26.67 5.08
CA GLN A 137 3.22 -27.82 4.48
C GLN A 137 3.13 -27.58 2.96
N GLU A 138 3.68 -28.51 2.18
CA GLU A 138 3.55 -28.55 0.72
C GLU A 138 2.20 -29.16 0.32
N ILE A 139 1.52 -28.54 -0.64
CA ILE A 139 0.33 -29.08 -1.31
C ILE A 139 0.54 -28.97 -2.82
N ALA A 140 0.09 -30.03 -3.52
CA ALA A 140 0.15 -30.37 -4.94
C ALA A 140 0.37 -29.26 -6.00
N VAL A 141 1.15 -29.68 -7.01
CA VAL A 141 1.82 -28.94 -8.08
C VAL A 141 0.87 -28.37 -9.14
N GLU A 142 0.43 -27.13 -8.94
CA GLU A 142 0.37 -26.16 -10.03
C GLU A 142 1.60 -25.25 -9.88
N GLN A 143 2.27 -24.86 -10.98
CA GLN A 143 3.36 -23.88 -10.88
C GLN A 143 2.79 -22.57 -10.31
N THR A 144 3.18 -22.28 -9.07
CA THR A 144 2.83 -21.05 -8.39
C THR A 144 3.64 -19.89 -8.98
N LEU A 145 3.20 -18.65 -8.73
CA LEU A 145 3.99 -17.47 -9.10
C LEU A 145 5.37 -17.53 -8.41
N GLU A 146 5.41 -18.05 -7.19
CA GLU A 146 6.59 -18.29 -6.38
C GLU A 146 7.55 -19.28 -7.04
N ASP A 147 7.06 -20.35 -7.68
CA ASP A 147 7.92 -21.30 -8.42
C ASP A 147 8.62 -20.62 -9.61
N ILE A 148 7.86 -19.82 -10.38
CA ILE A 148 8.42 -19.04 -11.51
C ILE A 148 9.46 -18.04 -10.98
N ILE A 149 9.14 -17.33 -9.90
CA ILE A 149 10.08 -16.40 -9.25
C ILE A 149 11.33 -17.16 -8.82
N GLY A 150 11.19 -18.31 -8.17
CA GLY A 150 12.28 -19.14 -7.67
C GLY A 150 13.27 -19.55 -8.77
N GLN A 151 12.75 -19.94 -9.94
CA GLN A 151 13.57 -20.23 -11.12
C GLN A 151 14.28 -18.98 -11.66
N VAL A 152 13.57 -17.86 -11.72
CA VAL A 152 14.10 -16.60 -12.28
C VAL A 152 15.22 -16.01 -11.41
N ILE A 153 15.10 -16.13 -10.08
CA ILE A 153 16.11 -15.62 -9.13
C ILE A 153 17.22 -16.64 -8.85
N GLU A 154 17.18 -17.81 -9.48
CA GLU A 154 18.19 -18.83 -9.28
C GLU A 154 19.57 -18.31 -9.72
N GLY A 155 20.57 -18.52 -8.86
CA GLY A 155 21.94 -18.04 -9.10
C GLY A 155 22.18 -16.55 -8.80
N MET A 156 21.16 -15.78 -8.43
CA MET A 156 21.36 -14.40 -7.97
C MET A 156 22.01 -14.39 -6.57
N GLY A 157 23.29 -14.04 -6.51
CA GLY A 157 24.05 -13.95 -5.26
C GLY A 157 24.03 -12.56 -4.59
N ASN A 158 23.55 -11.54 -5.31
CA ASN A 158 23.46 -10.16 -4.84
C ASN A 158 22.08 -9.58 -5.14
N PHE A 159 21.68 -8.56 -4.38
CA PHE A 159 20.45 -7.83 -4.67
C PHE A 159 20.59 -7.03 -5.97
N PRO A 160 19.65 -7.16 -6.92
CA PRO A 160 19.58 -6.28 -8.07
C PRO A 160 19.28 -4.83 -7.65
N THR A 161 19.58 -3.89 -8.54
CA THR A 161 19.14 -2.49 -8.38
C THR A 161 17.61 -2.40 -8.40
N THR A 162 17.04 -1.31 -7.88
CA THR A 162 15.57 -1.11 -7.89
C THR A 162 14.99 -1.13 -9.31
N THR A 163 15.71 -0.60 -10.30
CA THR A 163 15.30 -0.64 -11.71
C THR A 163 15.31 -2.06 -12.27
N GLU A 164 16.32 -2.86 -11.95
CA GLU A 164 16.40 -4.27 -12.35
C GLU A 164 15.32 -5.10 -11.67
N MET A 165 15.05 -4.85 -10.38
CA MET A 165 13.95 -5.48 -9.63
C MET A 165 12.60 -5.22 -10.28
N SER A 166 12.27 -3.95 -10.57
CA SER A 166 11.02 -3.61 -11.25
C SER A 166 10.95 -4.20 -12.65
N LYS A 167 12.07 -4.29 -13.38
CA LYS A 167 12.13 -4.95 -14.70
C LYS A 167 11.90 -6.47 -14.57
N LEU A 168 12.48 -7.10 -13.57
CA LEU A 168 12.32 -8.53 -13.28
C LEU A 168 10.85 -8.85 -12.99
N ALA A 169 10.22 -8.08 -12.11
CA ALA A 169 8.80 -8.22 -11.77
C ALA A 169 7.89 -8.10 -13.01
N ARG A 170 8.15 -7.12 -13.89
CA ARG A 170 7.45 -6.99 -15.18
C ARG A 170 7.68 -8.18 -16.10
N SER A 171 8.89 -8.73 -16.09
CA SER A 171 9.25 -9.89 -16.90
C SER A 171 8.64 -11.20 -16.41
N ILE A 172 8.27 -11.29 -15.12
CA ILE A 172 7.55 -12.42 -14.55
C ILE A 172 6.05 -12.28 -14.86
N TYR A 173 5.47 -11.10 -14.61
CA TYR A 173 4.06 -10.84 -14.90
C TYR A 173 3.87 -10.21 -16.31
N ARG A 174 3.93 -11.06 -17.36
CA ARG A 174 3.83 -10.66 -18.78
C ARG A 174 2.40 -10.66 -19.35
N LYS A 175 1.41 -10.19 -18.59
CA LYS A 175 0.04 -10.08 -19.13
C LYS A 175 -0.11 -8.83 -20.01
N LYS A 176 -1.12 -8.85 -20.89
CA LYS A 176 -1.51 -7.70 -21.75
C LYS A 176 -1.58 -6.42 -20.91
N MET A 177 -1.01 -5.34 -21.44
CA MET A 177 -0.92 -4.06 -20.75
C MET A 177 -2.31 -3.45 -20.49
N THR A 178 -2.60 -3.24 -19.21
CA THR A 178 -3.69 -2.44 -18.65
C THR A 178 -3.07 -1.65 -17.48
N PRO A 179 -2.77 -0.35 -17.63
CA PRO A 179 -1.98 0.42 -16.66
C PRO A 179 -2.43 0.23 -15.22
N ASP A 180 -3.74 0.31 -14.96
CA ASP A 180 -4.32 0.13 -13.63
C ASP A 180 -4.03 -1.24 -13.01
N LYS A 181 -4.25 -2.35 -13.72
CA LYS A 181 -4.06 -3.70 -13.13
C LYS A 181 -2.59 -4.10 -13.12
N ASN A 182 -1.85 -3.76 -14.17
CA ASN A 182 -0.44 -4.09 -14.30
C ASN A 182 0.38 -3.38 -13.24
N LEU A 183 0.11 -2.11 -12.94
CA LEU A 183 0.81 -1.39 -11.89
C LEU A 183 0.71 -2.13 -10.54
N LEU A 184 -0.51 -2.51 -10.15
CA LEU A 184 -0.74 -3.26 -8.90
C LEU A 184 -0.01 -4.61 -8.93
N LYS A 185 -0.16 -5.36 -10.02
CA LYS A 185 0.43 -6.70 -10.12
C LYS A 185 1.95 -6.69 -10.18
N TRP A 186 2.55 -5.65 -10.76
CA TRP A 186 4.00 -5.53 -10.79
C TRP A 186 4.57 -5.15 -9.43
N VAL A 187 3.95 -4.21 -8.72
CA VAL A 187 4.36 -3.85 -7.34
C VAL A 187 4.25 -5.09 -6.43
N GLU A 188 3.16 -5.86 -6.53
CA GLU A 188 2.99 -7.13 -5.80
C GLU A 188 4.07 -8.16 -6.17
N THR A 189 4.35 -8.32 -7.47
CA THR A 189 5.36 -9.27 -7.94
C THR A 189 6.76 -8.85 -7.49
N GLU A 190 7.12 -7.57 -7.60
CA GLU A 190 8.41 -7.05 -7.16
C GLU A 190 8.62 -7.27 -5.66
N TYR A 191 7.57 -7.06 -4.87
CA TYR A 191 7.56 -7.36 -3.46
C TYR A 191 7.88 -8.84 -3.18
N THR A 192 7.22 -9.78 -3.87
CA THR A 192 7.44 -11.22 -3.69
C THR A 192 8.85 -11.63 -4.12
N VAL A 193 9.32 -11.11 -5.27
CA VAL A 193 10.69 -11.34 -5.76
C VAL A 193 11.72 -10.89 -4.74
N PHE A 194 11.55 -9.69 -4.17
CA PHE A 194 12.47 -9.18 -3.16
C PHE A 194 12.47 -10.04 -1.90
N ARG A 195 11.31 -10.46 -1.41
CA ARG A 195 11.19 -11.33 -0.23
C ARG A 195 11.93 -12.65 -0.42
N MET A 196 11.75 -13.28 -1.58
CA MET A 196 12.42 -14.54 -1.89
C MET A 196 13.93 -14.38 -2.07
N LEU A 197 14.37 -13.28 -2.71
CA LEU A 197 15.79 -12.92 -2.80
C LEU A 197 16.40 -12.64 -1.43
N GLU A 198 15.67 -11.93 -0.56
CA GLU A 198 16.11 -11.59 0.78
C GLU A 198 16.37 -12.83 1.62
N GLU A 199 15.43 -13.78 1.61
CA GLU A 199 15.58 -15.06 2.30
C GLU A 199 16.75 -15.88 1.74
N ARG A 200 16.97 -15.84 0.42
CA ARG A 200 18.08 -16.56 -0.24
C ARG A 200 19.44 -15.94 0.09
N ILE A 201 19.58 -14.63 -0.08
CA ILE A 201 20.85 -13.90 0.06
C ILE A 201 21.29 -13.88 1.52
N TYR A 202 20.36 -13.69 2.45
CA TYR A 202 20.68 -13.65 3.88
C TYR A 202 20.71 -15.02 4.55
N LYS A 203 20.50 -16.11 3.80
CA LYS A 203 20.41 -17.47 4.37
C LYS A 203 21.59 -17.81 5.27
N ASP A 204 22.80 -17.46 4.86
CA ASP A 204 24.01 -17.76 5.62
C ASP A 204 24.13 -16.92 6.90
N GLN A 205 23.78 -15.63 6.84
CA GLN A 205 23.77 -14.74 8.00
C GLN A 205 22.66 -15.09 8.99
N LEU A 206 21.53 -15.62 8.50
CA LEU A 206 20.39 -16.03 9.34
C LEU A 206 20.54 -17.44 9.93
N SER A 207 21.43 -18.27 9.38
CA SER A 207 21.64 -19.65 9.83
C SER A 207 22.85 -19.81 10.78
N LYS A 208 23.67 -18.77 10.92
CA LYS A 208 24.84 -18.76 11.80
C LYS A 208 24.63 -17.75 12.93
N PRO A 209 25.08 -18.05 14.17
CA PRO A 209 25.01 -17.08 15.25
C PRO A 209 25.91 -15.87 14.96
N PHE A 210 25.45 -14.69 15.34
CA PHE A 210 26.27 -13.47 15.35
C PHE A 210 27.31 -13.56 16.47
N ARG A 211 28.50 -13.03 16.23
CA ARG A 211 29.62 -13.08 17.19
C ARG A 211 29.39 -12.17 18.39
N ASP A 212 28.79 -11.02 18.15
CA ASP A 212 28.52 -9.97 19.13
C ASP A 212 27.25 -9.19 18.74
N ILE A 213 26.83 -8.31 19.64
CA ILE A 213 25.63 -7.48 19.49
C ILE A 213 25.80 -6.47 18.35
N GLU A 214 27.00 -5.93 18.15
CA GLU A 214 27.29 -4.93 17.11
C GLU A 214 27.06 -5.52 15.72
N SER A 215 27.60 -6.72 15.47
CA SER A 215 27.40 -7.48 14.22
C SER A 215 25.93 -7.75 13.91
N LEU A 216 25.11 -8.02 14.94
CA LEU A 216 23.67 -8.21 14.79
C LEU A 216 22.97 -6.91 14.41
N ILE A 217 23.30 -5.81 15.10
CA ILE A 217 22.70 -4.48 14.86
C ILE A 217 23.06 -3.98 13.46
N GLU A 218 24.32 -4.12 13.03
CA GLU A 218 24.77 -3.75 11.69
C GLU A 218 23.99 -4.50 10.60
N PHE A 219 23.85 -5.82 10.75
CA PHE A 219 23.07 -6.63 9.82
C PHE A 219 21.59 -6.22 9.79
N ALA A 220 20.97 -6.02 10.96
CA ALA A 220 19.58 -5.61 11.06
C ALA A 220 19.34 -4.25 10.40
N ASN A 221 20.20 -3.26 10.66
CA ASN A 221 20.13 -1.93 10.06
C ASN A 221 20.34 -1.99 8.54
N MET A 222 21.30 -2.77 8.06
CA MET A 222 21.50 -2.99 6.63
C MET A 222 20.23 -3.56 5.97
N ALA A 223 19.62 -4.58 6.57
CA ALA A 223 18.41 -5.22 6.04
C ALA A 223 17.21 -4.25 6.04
N LEU A 224 17.00 -3.50 7.13
CA LEU A 224 15.92 -2.51 7.24
C LEU A 224 16.09 -1.35 6.26
N ASN A 225 17.29 -0.79 6.14
CA ASN A 225 17.58 0.29 5.20
C ASN A 225 17.37 -0.15 3.74
N ARG A 226 17.64 -1.42 3.43
CA ARG A 226 17.38 -2.00 2.10
C ARG A 226 15.89 -2.13 1.80
N ARG A 227 15.07 -2.44 2.82
CA ARG A 227 13.60 -2.44 2.68
C ARG A 227 13.06 -1.04 2.43
N LYS A 228 13.51 -0.06 3.24
CA LYS A 228 13.11 1.37 3.13
C LYS A 228 13.45 1.99 1.77
N SER A 229 14.62 1.70 1.20
CA SER A 229 15.03 2.30 -0.09
C SER A 229 14.26 1.78 -1.30
N ARG A 230 13.55 0.65 -1.19
CA ARG A 230 12.85 0.00 -2.29
C ARG A 230 11.46 0.57 -2.54
N ALA A 231 10.66 0.76 -1.49
CA ALA A 231 9.21 0.94 -1.62
C ALA A 231 8.81 2.16 -2.46
N GLY A 232 9.40 3.33 -2.18
CA GLY A 232 9.15 4.54 -2.97
C GLY A 232 9.60 4.40 -4.43
N LYS A 233 10.79 3.84 -4.67
CA LYS A 233 11.37 3.76 -6.02
C LYS A 233 10.66 2.74 -6.93
N SER A 234 10.09 1.67 -6.35
CA SER A 234 9.32 0.68 -7.10
C SER A 234 8.14 1.31 -7.83
N LEU A 235 7.34 2.14 -7.15
CA LEU A 235 6.18 2.82 -7.75
C LEU A 235 6.61 3.69 -8.94
N GLU A 236 7.60 4.57 -8.75
CA GLU A 236 8.15 5.41 -9.81
C GLU A 236 8.68 4.58 -10.99
N ASN A 237 9.44 3.52 -10.73
CA ASN A 237 10.01 2.65 -11.77
C ASN A 237 8.94 1.98 -12.64
N HIS A 238 7.79 1.63 -12.05
CA HIS A 238 6.66 1.09 -12.82
C HIS A 238 5.93 2.17 -13.62
N LEU A 239 5.73 3.36 -13.04
CA LEU A 239 5.12 4.49 -13.75
C LEU A 239 5.97 4.98 -14.92
N ASN A 240 7.29 5.09 -14.75
CA ASN A 240 8.25 5.35 -15.82
C ASN A 240 8.04 4.41 -17.01
N TYR A 241 7.94 3.10 -16.75
CA TYR A 241 7.72 2.12 -17.79
C TYR A 241 6.34 2.27 -18.46
N ILE A 242 5.29 2.55 -17.69
CA ILE A 242 3.94 2.77 -18.22
C ILE A 242 3.91 4.00 -19.15
N PHE A 243 4.43 5.14 -18.68
CA PHE A 243 4.42 6.38 -19.45
C PHE A 243 5.30 6.29 -20.69
N ALA A 244 6.48 5.67 -20.59
CA ALA A 244 7.34 5.42 -21.75
C ALA A 244 6.64 4.48 -22.76
N SER A 245 5.98 3.41 -22.29
CA SER A 245 5.23 2.50 -23.16
C SER A 245 4.02 3.17 -23.82
N ALA A 246 3.49 4.24 -23.21
CA ALA A 246 2.42 5.06 -23.76
C ALA A 246 2.93 6.18 -24.70
N ASN A 247 4.24 6.27 -24.93
CA ASN A 247 4.92 7.33 -25.69
C ASN A 247 4.60 8.75 -25.18
N LEU A 248 4.44 8.91 -23.86
CA LEU A 248 4.31 10.23 -23.26
C LEU A 248 5.68 10.92 -23.19
N PRO A 249 5.79 12.21 -23.52
CA PRO A 249 6.97 13.00 -23.17
C PRO A 249 6.92 13.36 -21.69
N PHE A 250 7.95 12.99 -20.94
CA PHE A 250 8.06 13.32 -19.51
C PHE A 250 9.52 13.27 -19.03
N GLU A 251 9.76 13.86 -17.85
CA GLU A 251 10.99 13.69 -17.07
C GLU A 251 10.69 13.13 -15.67
N ASN A 252 11.57 12.25 -15.18
CA ASN A 252 11.55 11.69 -13.81
C ASN A 252 12.98 11.63 -13.23
N PRO A 253 13.32 12.39 -12.17
CA PRO A 253 12.53 13.51 -11.67
C PRO A 253 12.59 14.71 -12.63
N GLY A 254 11.54 15.53 -12.64
CA GLY A 254 11.58 16.83 -13.31
C GLY A 254 12.35 17.88 -12.49
N ARG A 255 12.51 19.08 -13.03
CA ARG A 255 13.04 20.24 -12.30
C ARG A 255 12.15 21.46 -12.53
N THR A 256 11.79 22.12 -11.44
CA THR A 256 10.92 23.31 -11.43
C THR A 256 11.64 24.45 -10.68
N GLU A 257 10.91 25.37 -10.05
CA GLU A 257 11.50 26.50 -9.35
C GLU A 257 12.37 26.07 -8.17
N GLY A 258 13.47 26.78 -7.91
CA GLY A 258 14.21 26.66 -6.65
C GLY A 258 14.72 25.25 -6.34
N ASN A 259 15.27 24.54 -7.34
CA ASN A 259 15.77 23.17 -7.24
C ASN A 259 14.72 22.12 -6.80
N LYS A 260 13.44 22.46 -6.81
CA LYS A 260 12.35 21.50 -6.57
C LYS A 260 12.35 20.43 -7.67
N LYS A 261 11.99 19.21 -7.26
CA LYS A 261 12.05 18.00 -8.09
C LYS A 261 10.74 17.24 -7.96
N PRO A 262 9.70 17.62 -8.72
CA PRO A 262 8.50 16.80 -8.78
C PRO A 262 8.84 15.41 -9.33
N ASP A 263 8.11 14.40 -8.88
CA ASP A 263 8.33 13.01 -9.30
C ASP A 263 8.22 12.88 -10.82
N PHE A 264 7.15 13.42 -11.42
CA PHE A 264 6.99 13.45 -12.87
C PHE A 264 6.57 14.83 -13.35
N LEU A 265 7.22 15.29 -14.42
CA LEU A 265 6.94 16.56 -15.10
C LEU A 265 6.73 16.32 -16.59
N PHE A 266 5.65 16.86 -17.15
CA PHE A 266 5.28 16.71 -18.56
C PHE A 266 5.13 18.10 -19.22
N PRO A 267 5.60 18.28 -20.46
CA PRO A 267 6.33 17.30 -21.26
C PRO A 267 7.81 17.17 -20.88
N SER A 268 8.42 18.23 -20.34
CA SER A 268 9.81 18.20 -19.84
C SER A 268 10.13 19.43 -18.96
N THR A 269 11.31 19.43 -18.33
CA THR A 269 11.85 20.60 -17.60
C THR A 269 12.06 21.78 -18.54
N LYS A 270 12.48 21.53 -19.78
CA LYS A 270 12.76 22.59 -20.77
C LYS A 270 11.50 23.40 -21.09
N GLU A 271 10.38 22.73 -21.34
CA GLU A 271 9.11 23.41 -21.59
C GLU A 271 8.59 24.09 -20.31
N TYR A 272 8.77 23.47 -19.15
CA TYR A 272 8.42 24.08 -17.87
C TYR A 272 9.22 25.37 -17.56
N GLN A 273 10.48 25.47 -17.99
CA GLN A 273 11.30 26.66 -17.77
C GLN A 273 11.08 27.74 -18.84
N ASN A 274 10.39 27.41 -19.94
CA ASN A 274 10.06 28.37 -20.98
C ASN A 274 8.77 29.13 -20.63
N ASN A 275 8.90 30.40 -20.27
CA ASN A 275 7.78 31.28 -19.94
C ASN A 275 6.78 31.49 -21.10
N HIS A 276 7.19 31.22 -22.35
CA HIS A 276 6.29 31.29 -23.52
C HIS A 276 5.55 29.98 -23.79
N TYR A 277 5.95 28.89 -23.12
CA TYR A 277 5.24 27.61 -23.25
C TYR A 277 3.90 27.68 -22.49
N PRO A 278 2.76 27.28 -23.09
CA PRO A 278 1.45 27.38 -22.46
C PRO A 278 1.36 26.57 -21.16
N GLU A 279 0.99 27.23 -20.06
CA GLU A 279 0.86 26.58 -18.74
C GLU A 279 -0.21 25.49 -18.74
N ASN A 280 -1.26 25.65 -19.54
CA ASN A 280 -2.32 24.66 -19.67
C ASN A 280 -1.87 23.35 -20.35
N LYS A 281 -0.65 23.28 -20.90
CA LYS A 281 -0.02 22.07 -21.45
C LYS A 281 1.00 21.44 -20.51
N LEU A 282 1.33 22.10 -19.39
CA LEU A 282 2.20 21.55 -18.36
C LEU A 282 1.39 20.64 -17.43
N ILE A 283 1.99 19.51 -17.05
CA ILE A 283 1.39 18.58 -16.09
C ILE A 283 2.45 18.19 -15.07
N MET A 284 2.04 18.13 -13.82
CA MET A 284 2.81 17.57 -12.72
C MET A 284 2.03 16.40 -12.13
N LEU A 285 2.74 15.31 -11.88
CA LEU A 285 2.22 14.14 -11.17
C LEU A 285 3.18 13.77 -10.04
N GLY A 286 2.71 13.89 -8.80
CA GLY A 286 3.36 13.27 -7.65
C GLY A 286 3.02 11.78 -7.58
N ALA A 287 3.93 10.95 -7.09
CA ALA A 287 3.74 9.51 -6.93
C ALA A 287 4.05 9.10 -5.49
N LYS A 288 3.03 8.62 -4.77
CA LYS A 288 3.15 8.27 -3.35
C LYS A 288 2.48 6.93 -3.07
N THR A 289 3.20 5.98 -2.48
CA THR A 289 2.63 4.69 -2.08
C THR A 289 1.47 4.87 -1.10
N THR A 290 1.67 5.73 -0.09
CA THR A 290 0.65 6.27 0.83
C THR A 290 0.76 7.79 0.85
N CYS A 291 -0.36 8.50 1.02
CA CYS A 291 -0.44 9.95 0.84
C CYS A 291 -1.30 10.70 1.88
N LYS A 292 -1.63 10.06 3.00
CA LYS A 292 -2.52 10.51 4.05
C LYS A 292 -2.27 11.96 4.47
N ASP A 293 -1.15 12.27 5.12
CA ASP A 293 -0.80 13.63 5.57
C ASP A 293 0.26 14.28 4.66
N ARG A 294 0.96 13.50 3.84
CA ARG A 294 2.04 14.00 2.97
C ARG A 294 1.61 14.53 1.60
N TRP A 295 0.34 14.41 1.21
CA TRP A 295 -0.12 14.93 -0.08
C TRP A 295 0.13 16.44 -0.26
N ARG A 296 0.12 17.21 0.84
CA ARG A 296 0.37 18.66 0.82
C ARG A 296 1.77 19.02 0.31
N GLN A 297 2.73 18.10 0.41
CA GLN A 297 4.09 18.31 -0.11
C GLN A 297 4.08 18.56 -1.62
N VAL A 298 3.18 17.90 -2.36
CA VAL A 298 3.03 18.00 -3.81
C VAL A 298 2.60 19.39 -4.26
N LEU A 299 1.82 20.12 -3.45
CA LEU A 299 1.22 21.40 -3.81
C LEU A 299 2.26 22.47 -4.13
N ASN A 300 3.42 22.40 -3.48
CA ASN A 300 4.48 23.38 -3.61
C ASN A 300 5.53 23.00 -4.66
N GLU A 301 5.39 21.89 -5.39
CA GLU A 301 6.47 21.39 -6.25
C GLU A 301 6.54 22.05 -7.64
N ALA A 302 5.47 22.71 -8.09
CA ALA A 302 5.43 23.37 -9.39
C ALA A 302 4.48 24.58 -9.36
N ASN A 303 5.05 25.80 -9.35
CA ASN A 303 4.24 27.02 -9.21
C ASN A 303 3.45 27.34 -10.49
N ARG A 304 3.99 27.05 -11.68
CA ARG A 304 3.33 27.29 -12.98
C ARG A 304 2.16 26.33 -13.26
N ILE A 305 1.98 25.30 -12.44
CA ILE A 305 0.97 24.26 -12.64
C ILE A 305 -0.03 24.37 -11.48
N PRO A 306 -1.14 25.12 -11.67
CA PRO A 306 -2.14 25.30 -10.61
C PRO A 306 -2.88 24.00 -10.30
N HIS A 307 -3.27 23.24 -11.33
CA HIS A 307 -3.95 21.96 -11.18
C HIS A 307 -2.96 20.80 -11.23
N LYS A 308 -2.81 20.09 -10.12
CA LYS A 308 -1.81 19.03 -9.93
C LYS A 308 -2.48 17.66 -9.88
N HIS A 309 -1.68 16.62 -10.07
CA HIS A 309 -2.14 15.24 -9.96
C HIS A 309 -1.29 14.50 -8.94
N LEU A 310 -1.91 13.58 -8.19
CA LEU A 310 -1.23 12.72 -7.24
C LEU A 310 -1.64 11.29 -7.48
N LEU A 311 -0.70 10.45 -7.91
CA LEU A 311 -0.91 9.02 -7.99
C LEU A 311 -0.63 8.34 -6.67
N THR A 312 -1.59 7.54 -6.20
CA THR A 312 -1.41 6.74 -4.99
C THR A 312 -1.92 5.30 -5.09
N LEU A 313 -1.30 4.42 -4.30
CA LEU A 313 -1.76 3.04 -4.07
C LEU A 313 -2.51 2.91 -2.73
N GLN A 314 -2.74 4.01 -2.03
CA GLN A 314 -3.44 4.00 -0.74
C GLN A 314 -4.88 3.51 -0.87
N GLN A 315 -5.28 2.68 0.09
CA GLN A 315 -6.63 2.14 0.18
C GLN A 315 -7.54 3.07 0.97
N GLY A 316 -8.15 4.02 0.27
CA GLY A 316 -9.08 4.96 0.87
C GLY A 316 -8.40 6.15 1.54
N ILE A 317 -9.11 7.27 1.51
CA ILE A 317 -8.75 8.57 2.10
C ILE A 317 -10.04 9.11 2.74
N SER A 318 -9.93 9.86 3.84
CA SER A 318 -11.12 10.39 4.52
C SER A 318 -11.86 11.42 3.64
N LYS A 319 -13.16 11.61 3.88
CA LYS A 319 -13.97 12.58 3.11
C LYS A 319 -13.39 13.98 3.21
N ASN A 320 -13.05 14.40 4.44
CA ASN A 320 -12.45 15.70 4.72
C ASN A 320 -11.14 15.88 3.94
N GLN A 321 -10.25 14.89 3.94
CA GLN A 321 -9.01 14.95 3.17
C GLN A 321 -9.27 15.04 1.66
N MET A 322 -10.27 14.33 1.13
CA MET A 322 -10.62 14.42 -0.30
C MET A 322 -11.22 15.78 -0.68
N ASP A 323 -11.95 16.43 0.23
CA ASP A 323 -12.44 17.79 0.01
C ASP A 323 -11.29 18.80 0.06
N GLU A 324 -10.39 18.71 1.05
CA GLU A 324 -9.17 19.53 1.11
C GLU A 324 -8.31 19.40 -0.16
N MET A 325 -8.11 18.18 -0.66
CA MET A 325 -7.38 17.94 -1.91
C MET A 325 -8.06 18.60 -3.11
N ASN A 326 -9.39 18.55 -3.16
CA ASN A 326 -10.15 19.17 -4.23
C ASN A 326 -10.10 20.71 -4.18
N GLU A 327 -10.19 21.30 -2.98
CA GLU A 327 -10.04 22.74 -2.76
C GLU A 327 -8.66 23.25 -3.19
N GLU A 328 -7.61 22.44 -3.01
CA GLU A 328 -6.23 22.73 -3.44
C GLU A 328 -5.96 22.40 -4.93
N ASN A 329 -6.99 22.09 -5.72
CA ASN A 329 -6.87 21.71 -7.13
C ASN A 329 -5.94 20.50 -7.35
N LEU A 330 -6.01 19.50 -6.47
CA LEU A 330 -5.27 18.24 -6.59
C LEU A 330 -6.19 17.09 -7.02
N THR A 331 -5.95 16.56 -8.22
CA THR A 331 -6.65 15.36 -8.71
C THR A 331 -5.95 14.08 -8.26
N LEU A 332 -6.69 13.21 -7.57
CA LEU A 332 -6.22 11.88 -7.21
C LEU A 332 -6.27 10.92 -8.40
N VAL A 333 -5.13 10.30 -8.71
CA VAL A 333 -4.98 9.22 -9.68
C VAL A 333 -4.80 7.91 -8.93
N VAL A 334 -5.79 7.04 -8.98
CA VAL A 334 -5.83 5.79 -8.21
C VAL A 334 -6.14 4.64 -9.17
N PRO A 335 -5.38 3.53 -9.14
CA PRO A 335 -5.71 2.35 -9.92
C PRO A 335 -7.15 1.89 -9.73
N LYS A 336 -7.88 1.65 -10.82
CA LYS A 336 -9.32 1.33 -10.79
C LYS A 336 -9.73 0.28 -9.74
N PRO A 337 -8.98 -0.82 -9.52
CA PRO A 337 -9.34 -1.81 -8.50
C PRO A 337 -9.38 -1.28 -7.06
N LEU A 338 -8.68 -0.19 -6.76
CA LEU A 338 -8.61 0.41 -5.44
C LEU A 338 -9.73 1.43 -5.16
N HIS A 339 -10.45 1.90 -6.19
CA HIS A 339 -11.56 2.88 -6.04
C HIS A 339 -12.61 2.42 -5.03
N ARG A 340 -12.84 1.10 -4.93
CA ARG A 340 -13.82 0.51 -4.01
C ARG A 340 -13.55 0.79 -2.52
N TYR A 341 -12.32 1.15 -2.16
CA TYR A 341 -11.94 1.47 -0.78
C TYR A 341 -12.24 2.93 -0.39
N TYR A 342 -12.56 3.77 -1.38
CA TYR A 342 -12.87 5.18 -1.19
C TYR A 342 -14.36 5.39 -0.93
N PRO A 343 -14.76 6.47 -0.22
CA PRO A 343 -16.15 6.81 -0.01
C PRO A 343 -16.93 6.90 -1.33
N LYS A 344 -18.09 6.23 -1.41
CA LYS A 344 -18.85 6.03 -2.67
C LYS A 344 -19.17 7.33 -3.40
N GLU A 345 -19.55 8.37 -2.66
CA GLU A 345 -19.91 9.70 -3.19
C GLU A 345 -18.71 10.48 -3.77
N TYR A 346 -17.47 10.03 -3.52
CA TYR A 346 -16.25 10.66 -4.05
C TYR A 346 -15.58 9.82 -5.15
N GLN A 347 -16.04 8.59 -5.42
CA GLN A 347 -15.39 7.70 -6.39
C GLN A 347 -15.37 8.27 -7.80
N ASP A 348 -16.35 9.10 -8.17
CA ASP A 348 -16.41 9.78 -9.48
C ASP A 348 -15.36 10.89 -9.65
N ARG A 349 -14.77 11.37 -8.54
CA ARG A 349 -13.67 12.36 -8.57
C ARG A 349 -12.30 11.70 -8.81
N LEU A 350 -12.19 10.37 -8.65
CA LEU A 350 -10.94 9.64 -8.81
C LEU A 350 -10.64 9.37 -10.28
N TRP A 351 -9.42 9.66 -10.70
CA TRP A 351 -8.93 9.27 -12.01
C TRP A 351 -8.29 7.89 -11.96
N THR A 352 -8.48 7.10 -13.01
CA THR A 352 -7.68 5.89 -13.24
C THR A 352 -6.33 6.24 -13.83
N VAL A 353 -5.38 5.30 -13.76
CA VAL A 353 -4.07 5.48 -14.42
C VAL A 353 -4.25 5.63 -15.93
N GLU A 354 -5.17 4.86 -16.52
CA GLU A 354 -5.54 5.00 -17.94
C GLU A 354 -6.10 6.39 -18.26
N GLN A 355 -7.02 6.94 -17.44
CA GLN A 355 -7.58 8.28 -17.65
C GLN A 355 -6.50 9.36 -17.61
N PHE A 356 -5.57 9.27 -16.65
CA PHE A 356 -4.43 10.18 -16.58
C PHE A 356 -3.56 10.10 -17.84
N ILE A 357 -3.27 8.91 -18.35
CA ILE A 357 -2.48 8.72 -19.58
C ILE A 357 -3.18 9.38 -20.78
N GLN A 358 -4.49 9.19 -20.93
CA GLN A 358 -5.25 9.81 -22.03
C GLN A 358 -5.27 11.33 -21.90
N TYR A 359 -5.46 11.86 -20.69
CA TYR A 359 -5.37 13.29 -20.41
C TYR A 359 -3.98 13.85 -20.79
N ALA A 360 -2.90 13.17 -20.37
CA ALA A 360 -1.53 13.59 -20.68
C ALA A 360 -1.24 13.56 -22.19
N LYS A 361 -1.76 12.56 -22.92
CA LYS A 361 -1.64 12.51 -24.38
C LYS A 361 -2.28 13.73 -25.05
N VAL A 362 -3.50 14.08 -24.67
CA VAL A 362 -4.23 15.22 -25.27
C VAL A 362 -3.55 16.57 -24.99
N LYS A 363 -2.85 16.68 -23.86
CA LYS A 363 -2.19 17.91 -23.42
C LYS A 363 -0.79 18.10 -24.00
N CYS A 364 -0.02 17.00 -24.09
CA CYS A 364 1.41 17.03 -24.38
C CYS A 364 1.77 16.62 -25.80
N LEU A 365 0.89 15.91 -26.51
CA LEU A 365 1.00 15.56 -27.93
C LEU A 365 0.01 16.41 -28.74
#